data_AF-A0A3D0QEG1-F1
#
_entry.id   AF-A0A3D0QEG1-F1
#
_cell.length_a   1.000
_cell.length_b   1.000
_cell.length_c   1.000
_cell.angle_alpha   90.00
_cell.angle_beta   90.00
_cell.angle_gamma   90.00
#
_symmetry.space_group_name_H-M   'P 1'
#
loop_
_entity.id
_entity.type
_entity.pdbx_description
1 polymer ?
#
loop_
_entity_poly.entity_id
_entity_poly.type
_entity_poly.pdbx_seq_one_letter_code
_entity_poly.pdbx_strand_id
1 'polypeptide(L)'
;MDTRQLQRCNAIIKNKKIETIDLKCIDLTGYLHHISLPVFPNILTKLVNEGVGFDGSSYGFSKVENSDMILVPDLSTAVIDPFRVQPALSFYANILLTDQQRSPFSQDGRQLARKAEETLRRTLGVDSSWWGPEFEFYIFSKVRFDTRTASSYYEVEHAEEFFKNAYHAANPFDVYDDFRDDACKLLKQFGINVKYHHHETGERGQQEIETYFQDLLTTADHIITTKYALFNFAREKDLFVTFMPKPMYQQSGNGMHLHMFLTKNGKNAFYKKGEYANLSMLARYFIGGLLKHGASLSAFTNPSTNSYKRLV
;
A
#
# COMPACT_ATOMS: atom_id res chain seq x y z
N MET A 1 16.44 21.40 0.20
CA MET A 1 16.33 20.51 1.38
C MET A 1 15.36 21.17 2.37
N ASP A 2 14.32 20.47 2.81
CA ASP A 2 13.45 20.99 3.87
C ASP A 2 14.16 20.82 5.22
N THR A 3 14.85 21.88 5.66
CA THR A 3 15.62 21.91 6.91
C THR A 3 14.76 21.53 8.13
N ARG A 4 13.45 21.80 8.09
CA ARG A 4 12.54 21.50 9.19
C ARG A 4 12.30 19.99 9.32
N GLN A 5 12.12 19.29 8.21
CA GLN A 5 11.95 17.82 8.21
C GLN A 5 13.21 17.10 8.69
N LEU A 6 14.38 17.55 8.26
CA LEU A 6 15.66 16.99 8.71
C LEU A 6 15.83 17.13 10.22
N GLN A 7 15.57 18.33 10.76
CA GLN A 7 15.62 18.58 12.21
C GLN A 7 14.64 17.69 12.98
N ARG A 8 13.41 17.55 12.48
CA ARG A 8 12.40 16.63 13.06
C ARG A 8 12.91 15.20 13.13
N CYS A 9 13.44 14.67 12.03
CA CYS A 9 13.91 13.28 11.97
C CYS A 9 15.14 13.06 12.86
N ASN A 10 16.09 13.99 12.89
CA ASN A 10 17.23 13.93 13.82
C ASN A 10 16.80 13.97 15.30
N ALA A 11 15.77 14.76 15.63
CA ALA A 11 15.19 14.77 16.96
C ALA A 11 14.55 13.41 17.32
N ILE A 12 13.85 12.77 16.37
CA ILE A 12 13.31 11.41 16.55
C ILE A 12 14.44 10.42 16.82
N ILE A 13 15.50 10.42 15.98
CA ILE A 13 16.66 9.52 16.13
C ILE A 13 17.25 9.63 17.54
N LYS A 14 17.48 10.85 18.02
CA LYS A 14 18.05 11.10 19.35
C LYS A 14 17.09 10.71 20.48
N ASN A 15 15.84 11.18 20.42
CA ASN A 15 14.88 11.01 21.53
C ASN A 15 14.39 9.58 21.68
N LYS A 16 14.29 8.83 20.58
CA LYS A 16 13.83 7.46 20.55
C LYS A 16 14.97 6.44 20.48
N LYS A 17 16.22 6.92 20.56
CA LYS A 17 17.45 6.10 20.52
C LYS A 17 17.43 5.13 19.32
N ILE A 18 17.14 5.67 18.15
CA ILE A 18 17.10 4.88 16.92
C ILE A 18 18.51 4.37 16.60
N GLU A 19 18.61 3.07 16.33
CA GLU A 19 19.87 2.38 16.02
C GLU A 19 20.01 2.09 14.52
N THR A 20 18.88 1.96 13.82
CA THR A 20 18.83 1.61 12.39
C THR A 20 17.99 2.61 11.60
N ILE A 21 18.46 3.01 10.43
CA ILE A 21 17.65 3.66 9.39
C ILE A 21 17.22 2.61 8.39
N ASP A 22 15.93 2.56 8.08
CA ASP A 22 15.38 1.62 7.10
C ASP A 22 14.84 2.36 5.88
N LEU A 23 15.37 2.05 4.70
CA LEU A 23 14.96 2.65 3.44
C LEU A 23 14.13 1.66 2.64
N LYS A 24 12.85 1.96 2.45
CA LYS A 24 11.87 1.13 1.76
C LYS A 24 11.60 1.66 0.35
N CYS A 25 11.48 0.77 -0.62
CA CYS A 25 10.99 1.09 -1.96
C CYS A 25 10.22 -0.10 -2.52
N ILE A 26 9.41 0.14 -3.54
CA ILE A 26 8.68 -0.93 -4.23
C ILE A 26 9.35 -1.28 -5.54
N ASP A 27 9.28 -2.54 -5.97
CA ASP A 27 9.66 -2.95 -7.33
C ASP A 27 8.54 -2.73 -8.35
N LEU A 28 8.81 -3.04 -9.63
CA LEU A 28 7.82 -2.90 -10.71
C LEU A 28 6.54 -3.74 -10.53
N THR A 29 6.60 -4.80 -9.72
CA THR A 29 5.48 -5.71 -9.47
C THR A 29 4.72 -5.36 -8.19
N GLY A 30 5.20 -4.37 -7.43
CA GLY A 30 4.57 -3.86 -6.21
C GLY A 30 5.01 -4.57 -4.93
N TYR A 31 6.10 -5.35 -4.94
CA TYR A 31 6.69 -5.86 -3.70
C TYR A 31 7.54 -4.80 -3.02
N LEU A 32 7.43 -4.74 -1.69
CA LEU A 32 8.22 -3.88 -0.84
C LEU A 32 9.59 -4.52 -0.58
N HIS A 33 10.63 -3.76 -0.86
CA HIS A 33 12.02 -4.08 -0.58
C HIS A 33 12.59 -3.04 0.38
N HIS A 34 13.70 -3.38 1.05
CA HIS A 34 14.33 -2.45 1.97
C HIS A 34 15.84 -2.63 2.13
N ILE A 35 16.52 -1.55 2.53
CA ILE A 35 17.93 -1.54 2.94
C ILE A 35 18.01 -0.91 4.33
N SER A 36 18.58 -1.66 5.28
CA SER A 36 18.83 -1.18 6.65
C SER A 36 20.27 -0.69 6.81
N LEU A 37 20.43 0.49 7.41
CA LEU A 37 21.74 1.13 7.65
C LEU A 37 21.92 1.44 9.14
N PRO A 38 23.08 1.15 9.74
CA PRO A 38 23.35 1.55 11.11
C PRO A 38 23.40 3.08 11.23
N VAL A 39 22.85 3.62 12.32
CA VAL A 39 22.91 5.05 12.61
C VAL A 39 24.34 5.45 12.97
N PHE A 40 24.83 6.51 12.33
CA PHE A 40 26.08 7.19 12.67
C PHE A 40 25.92 8.72 12.56
N PRO A 41 26.86 9.53 13.09
CA PRO A 41 26.74 10.98 13.05
C PRO A 41 26.47 11.52 11.63
N ASN A 42 25.45 12.38 11.50
CA ASN A 42 25.03 12.99 10.23
C ASN A 42 24.49 12.03 9.15
N ILE A 43 24.08 10.79 9.52
CA ILE A 43 23.52 9.80 8.58
C ILE A 43 22.44 10.39 7.67
N LEU A 44 21.42 11.08 8.21
CA LEU A 44 20.33 11.60 7.37
C LEU A 44 20.80 12.67 6.38
N THR A 45 21.73 13.54 6.78
CA THR A 45 22.33 14.52 5.86
C THR A 45 23.05 13.84 4.72
N LYS A 46 23.84 12.78 5.03
CA LYS A 46 24.51 11.97 4.02
C LYS A 46 23.50 11.29 3.09
N LEU A 47 22.49 10.63 3.63
CA LEU A 47 21.48 9.92 2.84
C LEU A 47 20.68 10.86 1.93
N VAL A 48 20.31 12.04 2.39
CA VAL A 48 19.58 13.00 1.54
C VAL A 48 20.46 13.55 0.42
N ASN A 49 21.75 13.79 0.71
CA ASN A 49 22.67 14.39 -0.26
C ASN A 49 23.26 13.36 -1.23
N GLU A 50 23.64 12.18 -0.77
CA GLU A 50 24.37 11.16 -1.54
C GLU A 50 23.50 9.94 -1.86
N GLY A 51 22.53 9.62 -1.00
CA GLY A 51 21.73 8.40 -1.10
C GLY A 51 22.51 7.14 -0.75
N VAL A 52 21.94 5.99 -1.11
CA VAL A 52 22.56 4.66 -0.98
C VAL A 52 22.45 3.95 -2.31
N GLY A 53 23.58 3.44 -2.80
CA GLY A 53 23.61 2.64 -4.03
C GLY A 53 22.92 1.29 -3.83
N PHE A 54 22.21 0.82 -4.86
CA PHE A 54 21.63 -0.52 -4.91
C PHE A 54 21.58 -1.05 -6.36
N ASP A 55 21.47 -2.37 -6.49
CA ASP A 55 21.33 -3.05 -7.77
C ASP A 55 19.86 -3.08 -8.23
N GLY A 56 19.52 -2.23 -9.19
CA GLY A 56 18.18 -2.12 -9.77
C GLY A 56 17.74 -3.32 -10.61
N SER A 57 18.66 -4.20 -11.02
CA SER A 57 18.30 -5.38 -11.82
C SER A 57 17.50 -6.40 -11.01
N SER A 58 17.81 -6.49 -9.71
CA SER A 58 17.07 -7.31 -8.74
C SER A 58 15.65 -6.79 -8.47
N TYR A 59 15.32 -5.58 -8.92
CA TYR A 59 14.01 -4.92 -8.79
C TYR A 59 13.23 -4.89 -10.10
N GLY A 60 13.79 -5.46 -11.18
CA GLY A 60 13.22 -5.43 -12.52
C GLY A 60 13.37 -4.08 -13.24
N PHE A 61 14.10 -3.11 -12.68
CA PHE A 61 14.20 -1.75 -13.24
C PHE A 61 15.20 -1.62 -14.39
N SER A 62 16.24 -2.43 -14.38
CA SER A 62 17.38 -2.30 -15.27
C SER A 62 17.96 -3.65 -15.65
N LYS A 63 18.71 -3.68 -16.74
CA LYS A 63 19.53 -4.85 -17.07
C LYS A 63 20.79 -4.87 -16.21
N VAL A 64 21.39 -6.04 -16.07
CA VAL A 64 22.56 -6.29 -15.20
C VAL A 64 23.75 -5.39 -15.58
N GLU A 65 23.95 -5.13 -16.87
CA GLU A 65 25.08 -4.34 -17.38
C GLU A 65 25.04 -2.84 -17.03
N ASN A 66 23.91 -2.30 -16.54
CA ASN A 66 23.77 -0.91 -16.12
C ASN A 66 22.72 -0.80 -15.00
N SER A 67 22.96 -1.49 -13.89
CA SER A 67 21.97 -1.66 -12.84
C SER A 67 22.14 -0.79 -11.61
N ASP A 68 23.25 -0.08 -11.46
CA ASP A 68 23.48 0.78 -10.31
C ASP A 68 22.48 1.94 -10.27
N MET A 69 21.74 2.02 -9.18
CA MET A 69 20.75 3.06 -8.89
C MET A 69 20.94 3.59 -7.47
N ILE A 70 20.25 4.68 -7.12
CA ILE A 70 20.43 5.36 -5.83
C ILE A 70 19.08 5.51 -5.12
N LEU A 71 19.00 5.08 -3.86
CA LEU A 71 17.89 5.36 -2.96
C LEU A 71 18.15 6.63 -2.16
N VAL A 72 17.18 7.54 -2.15
CA VAL A 72 17.22 8.76 -1.34
C VAL A 72 15.96 8.83 -0.47
N PRO A 73 16.07 8.94 0.87
CA PRO A 73 14.89 8.94 1.75
C PRO A 73 13.97 10.14 1.50
N ASP A 74 12.67 9.89 1.51
CA ASP A 74 11.66 10.93 1.65
C ASP A 74 11.38 11.18 3.14
N LEU A 75 11.96 12.24 3.68
CA LEU A 75 11.87 12.57 5.11
C LEU A 75 10.44 12.89 5.61
N SER A 76 9.50 13.13 4.70
CA SER A 76 8.08 13.29 5.08
C SER A 76 7.46 11.98 5.56
N THR A 77 7.97 10.84 5.11
CA THR A 77 7.45 9.49 5.39
C THR A 77 8.05 8.83 6.64
N ALA A 78 8.84 9.57 7.42
CA ALA A 78 9.55 9.03 8.58
C ALA A 78 8.58 8.42 9.61
N VAL A 79 8.76 7.13 9.90
CA VAL A 79 7.96 6.36 10.87
C VAL A 79 8.83 5.38 11.65
N ILE A 80 8.56 5.22 12.94
CA ILE A 80 9.27 4.20 13.74
C ILE A 80 8.63 2.85 13.45
N ASP A 81 9.44 1.87 13.08
CA ASP A 81 8.93 0.54 12.75
C ASP A 81 8.68 -0.28 14.04
N PRO A 82 7.41 -0.61 14.37
CA PRO A 82 7.05 -1.28 15.62
C PRO A 82 7.44 -2.76 15.64
N PHE A 83 7.75 -3.38 14.49
CA PHE A 83 8.07 -4.82 14.40
C PHE A 83 9.55 -5.12 14.62
N ARG A 84 10.38 -4.08 14.76
CA ARG A 84 11.83 -4.20 14.87
C ARG A 84 12.24 -4.26 16.35
N VAL A 85 12.95 -5.34 16.72
CA VAL A 85 13.53 -5.49 18.06
C VAL A 85 14.48 -4.34 18.39
N GLN A 86 15.35 -3.96 17.44
CA GLN A 86 16.16 -2.75 17.53
C GLN A 86 15.36 -1.56 16.99
N PRO A 87 15.28 -0.42 17.72
CA PRO A 87 14.55 0.75 17.27
C PRO A 87 15.01 1.23 15.89
N ALA A 88 14.11 1.19 14.92
CA ALA A 88 14.38 1.56 13.54
C ALA A 88 13.50 2.72 13.07
N LEU A 89 14.10 3.70 12.40
CA LEU A 89 13.36 4.78 11.73
C LEU A 89 13.31 4.47 10.23
N SER A 90 12.10 4.18 9.77
CA SER A 90 11.79 3.79 8.40
C SER A 90 11.37 4.98 7.56
N PHE A 91 11.74 4.95 6.27
CA PHE A 91 11.37 5.93 5.26
C PHE A 91 11.02 5.19 3.97
N TYR A 92 10.04 5.68 3.22
CA TYR A 92 10.03 5.42 1.79
C TYR A 92 11.14 6.22 1.11
N ALA A 93 11.81 5.61 0.14
CA ALA A 93 12.84 6.24 -0.66
C ALA A 93 12.31 6.61 -2.06
N ASN A 94 12.94 7.62 -2.67
CA ASN A 94 12.84 7.89 -4.09
C ASN A 94 14.02 7.23 -4.79
N ILE A 95 13.81 6.81 -6.03
CA ILE A 95 14.85 6.15 -6.83
C ILE A 95 15.43 7.14 -7.84
N LEU A 96 16.75 7.31 -7.83
CA LEU A 96 17.49 8.13 -8.78
C LEU A 96 18.43 7.26 -9.63
N LEU A 97 18.67 7.71 -10.85
CA LEU A 97 19.71 7.17 -11.73
C LEU A 97 21.10 7.61 -11.27
N THR A 98 22.12 6.87 -11.70
CA THR A 98 23.54 7.17 -11.49
C THR A 98 24.13 8.10 -12.56
N ASP A 99 23.29 8.71 -13.39
CA ASP A 99 23.71 9.73 -14.35
C ASP A 99 24.26 10.98 -13.64
N GLN A 100 24.92 11.86 -14.41
CA GLN A 100 25.54 13.08 -13.86
C GLN A 100 24.54 14.00 -13.15
N GLN A 101 23.26 13.94 -13.54
CA GLN A 101 22.21 14.79 -13.01
C GLN A 101 21.48 14.16 -11.80
N ARG A 102 21.74 12.88 -11.53
CA ARG A 102 21.00 12.03 -10.59
C ARG A 102 19.50 12.14 -10.82
N SER A 103 19.10 11.94 -12.07
CA SER A 103 17.73 12.16 -12.50
C SER A 103 16.76 11.15 -11.84
N PRO A 104 15.51 11.55 -11.52
CA PRO A 104 14.52 10.63 -10.96
C PRO A 104 14.19 9.50 -11.92
N PHE A 105 14.20 8.27 -11.42
CA PHE A 105 13.86 7.11 -12.23
C PHE A 105 12.38 7.15 -12.62
N SER A 106 12.12 7.01 -13.92
CA SER A 106 10.79 7.27 -14.49
C SER A 106 9.77 6.17 -14.21
N GLN A 107 10.21 4.96 -13.88
CA GLN A 107 9.34 3.80 -13.58
C GLN A 107 9.20 3.54 -12.08
N ASP A 108 9.79 4.39 -11.21
CA ASP A 108 9.49 4.38 -9.78
C ASP A 108 8.01 4.74 -9.58
N GLY A 109 7.26 3.84 -8.92
CA GLY A 109 5.83 4.03 -8.67
C GLY A 109 5.51 5.31 -7.91
N ARG A 110 6.36 5.73 -6.97
CA ARG A 110 6.18 7.00 -6.24
C ARG A 110 6.39 8.20 -7.16
N GLN A 111 7.37 8.12 -8.06
CA GLN A 111 7.61 9.17 -9.05
C GLN A 111 6.48 9.25 -10.09
N LEU A 112 5.92 8.12 -10.49
CA LEU A 112 4.74 8.06 -11.37
C LEU A 112 3.52 8.71 -10.70
N ALA A 113 3.26 8.43 -9.42
CA ALA A 113 2.17 9.05 -8.66
C ALA A 113 2.30 10.58 -8.63
N ARG A 114 3.49 11.12 -8.31
CA ARG A 114 3.73 12.58 -8.31
C ARG A 114 3.49 13.20 -9.69
N LYS A 115 3.98 12.56 -10.76
CA LYS A 115 3.76 13.02 -12.14
C LYS A 115 2.29 12.98 -12.54
N ALA A 116 1.54 11.97 -12.08
CA ALA A 116 0.11 11.87 -12.33
C ALA A 116 -0.65 13.02 -11.66
N GLU A 117 -0.35 13.35 -10.41
CA GLU A 117 -0.96 14.49 -9.71
C GLU A 117 -0.60 15.83 -10.35
N GLU A 118 0.66 16.02 -10.76
CA GLU A 118 1.09 17.23 -11.48
C GLU A 118 0.34 17.37 -12.82
N THR A 119 0.23 16.27 -13.57
CA THR A 119 -0.48 16.25 -14.85
C THR A 119 -1.97 16.57 -14.65
N LEU A 120 -2.59 16.00 -13.63
CA LEU A 120 -3.99 16.25 -13.27
C LEU A 120 -4.22 17.74 -12.96
N ARG A 121 -3.37 18.34 -12.11
CA ARG A 121 -3.43 19.77 -11.77
C ARG A 121 -3.28 20.64 -13.01
N ARG A 122 -2.28 20.35 -13.86
CA ARG A 122 -1.99 21.13 -15.08
C ARG A 122 -3.11 21.04 -16.12
N THR A 123 -3.74 19.87 -16.28
CA THR A 123 -4.71 19.63 -17.35
C THR A 123 -6.13 20.05 -16.98
N LEU A 124 -6.56 19.82 -15.73
CA LEU A 124 -7.95 20.08 -15.30
C LEU A 124 -8.08 21.31 -14.39
N GLY A 125 -6.96 21.87 -13.92
CA GLY A 125 -6.95 22.97 -12.96
C GLY A 125 -7.69 22.61 -11.67
N VAL A 126 -7.57 21.35 -11.23
CA VAL A 126 -8.05 20.87 -9.94
C VAL A 126 -6.94 21.01 -8.90
N ASP A 127 -7.29 21.02 -7.61
CA ASP A 127 -6.34 21.16 -6.52
C ASP A 127 -5.68 19.82 -6.19
N SER A 128 -6.51 18.75 -6.07
CA SER A 128 -6.08 17.44 -5.57
C SER A 128 -7.04 16.33 -6.02
N SER A 129 -6.54 15.11 -6.05
CA SER A 129 -7.33 13.88 -6.13
C SER A 129 -7.29 13.16 -4.79
N TRP A 130 -8.43 12.66 -4.35
CA TRP A 130 -8.59 11.97 -3.07
C TRP A 130 -8.99 10.53 -3.30
N TRP A 131 -8.36 9.63 -2.55
CA TRP A 131 -8.46 8.18 -2.75
C TRP A 131 -8.74 7.49 -1.40
N GLY A 132 -9.78 6.67 -1.34
CA GLY A 132 -10.19 5.92 -0.15
C GLY A 132 -10.23 4.42 -0.45
N PRO A 133 -9.21 3.65 -0.05
CA PRO A 133 -9.16 2.21 -0.28
C PRO A 133 -9.89 1.43 0.80
N GLU A 134 -10.57 0.37 0.36
CA GLU A 134 -11.17 -0.70 1.17
C GLU A 134 -10.26 -1.93 1.05
N PHE A 135 -9.79 -2.50 2.15
CA PHE A 135 -8.84 -3.61 2.15
C PHE A 135 -9.52 -4.91 2.57
N GLU A 136 -9.95 -5.71 1.60
CA GLU A 136 -10.41 -7.07 1.88
C GLU A 136 -9.22 -8.05 1.94
N PHE A 137 -9.21 -8.94 2.93
CA PHE A 137 -8.19 -9.98 3.08
C PHE A 137 -8.73 -11.20 3.81
N TYR A 138 -8.07 -12.35 3.64
CA TYR A 138 -8.36 -13.55 4.43
C TYR A 138 -7.31 -13.78 5.51
N ILE A 139 -7.73 -14.31 6.65
CA ILE A 139 -6.87 -14.83 7.72
C ILE A 139 -6.98 -16.35 7.77
N PHE A 140 -5.84 -17.03 7.62
CA PHE A 140 -5.71 -18.48 7.73
C PHE A 140 -4.81 -18.86 8.90
N SER A 141 -5.12 -19.97 9.57
CA SER A 141 -4.26 -20.56 10.61
C SER A 141 -3.10 -21.36 10.00
N LYS A 142 -3.30 -21.88 8.79
CA LYS A 142 -2.26 -22.64 8.06
C LYS A 142 -2.45 -22.53 6.57
N VAL A 143 -1.33 -22.50 5.85
CA VAL A 143 -1.30 -22.49 4.39
C VAL A 143 -0.20 -23.46 3.93
N ARG A 144 -0.54 -24.38 3.03
CA ARG A 144 0.40 -25.33 2.42
C ARG A 144 0.16 -25.36 0.92
N PHE A 145 1.21 -25.32 0.11
CA PHE A 145 1.10 -25.48 -1.34
C PHE A 145 2.41 -26.02 -1.90
N ASP A 146 2.33 -26.70 -3.03
CA ASP A 146 3.49 -27.21 -3.74
C ASP A 146 3.16 -27.40 -5.23
N THR A 147 4.17 -27.32 -6.08
CA THR A 147 4.09 -27.64 -7.50
C THR A 147 5.36 -28.37 -7.91
N ARG A 148 5.21 -29.66 -8.21
CA ARG A 148 6.27 -30.59 -8.65
C ARG A 148 5.86 -31.24 -9.97
N THR A 149 6.80 -31.92 -10.62
CA THR A 149 6.61 -32.54 -11.95
C THR A 149 5.35 -33.42 -12.05
N ALA A 150 5.02 -34.17 -10.99
CA ALA A 150 3.89 -35.12 -10.98
C ALA A 150 2.80 -34.79 -9.95
N SER A 151 2.86 -33.62 -9.29
CA SER A 151 1.88 -33.25 -8.26
C SER A 151 1.78 -31.73 -8.08
N SER A 152 0.56 -31.22 -7.89
CA SER A 152 0.33 -29.85 -7.45
C SER A 152 -0.82 -29.83 -6.46
N TYR A 153 -0.69 -29.05 -5.38
CA TYR A 153 -1.76 -28.87 -4.41
C TYR A 153 -1.67 -27.50 -3.73
N TYR A 154 -2.79 -27.08 -3.16
CA TYR A 154 -2.84 -26.03 -2.15
C TYR A 154 -3.89 -26.43 -1.10
N GLU A 155 -3.66 -26.03 0.14
CA GLU A 155 -4.50 -26.31 1.30
C GLU A 155 -4.43 -25.08 2.23
N VAL A 156 -5.59 -24.62 2.69
CA VAL A 156 -5.72 -23.57 3.69
C VAL A 156 -6.57 -24.08 4.84
N GLU A 157 -6.23 -23.70 6.07
CA GLU A 157 -7.02 -23.96 7.27
C GLU A 157 -7.53 -22.61 7.82
N HIS A 158 -8.79 -22.60 8.25
CA HIS A 158 -9.49 -21.41 8.76
C HIS A 158 -10.05 -21.70 10.15
N ALA A 159 -10.12 -20.67 11.00
CA ALA A 159 -10.70 -20.79 12.35
C ALA A 159 -12.22 -20.52 12.36
N GLU A 160 -12.70 -19.69 11.43
CA GLU A 160 -14.11 -19.33 11.30
C GLU A 160 -14.80 -20.16 10.23
N GLU A 161 -16.05 -20.56 10.48
CA GLU A 161 -16.93 -21.16 9.48
C GLU A 161 -18.38 -20.73 9.73
N PHE A 162 -18.95 -20.01 8.77
CA PHE A 162 -20.32 -19.52 8.83
C PHE A 162 -21.22 -20.32 7.88
N PHE A 163 -22.38 -20.77 8.37
CA PHE A 163 -23.38 -21.49 7.57
C PHE A 163 -24.49 -20.57 7.00
N LYS A 164 -24.47 -19.30 7.38
CA LYS A 164 -25.37 -18.20 6.97
C LYS A 164 -24.54 -16.91 6.93
N ASN A 165 -25.06 -15.86 6.30
CA ASN A 165 -24.42 -14.56 6.11
C ASN A 165 -23.35 -14.19 7.17
N ALA A 166 -22.08 -14.14 6.76
CA ALA A 166 -20.94 -13.77 7.60
C ALA A 166 -20.68 -12.25 7.64
N TYR A 167 -21.32 -11.48 6.76
CA TYR A 167 -21.12 -10.05 6.67
C TYR A 167 -21.57 -9.35 7.95
N HIS A 168 -20.67 -8.59 8.57
CA HIS A 168 -20.88 -7.95 9.86
C HIS A 168 -21.28 -8.96 10.97
N ALA A 169 -20.65 -10.14 10.96
CA ALA A 169 -20.75 -11.09 12.05
C ALA A 169 -20.36 -10.41 13.39
N ALA A 170 -20.93 -10.92 14.48
CA ALA A 170 -20.64 -10.46 15.83
C ALA A 170 -20.11 -11.60 16.69
N ASN A 171 -19.48 -11.23 17.81
CA ASN A 171 -19.07 -12.18 18.85
C ASN A 171 -20.25 -13.06 19.31
N PRO A 172 -20.05 -14.37 19.54
CA PRO A 172 -18.77 -15.07 19.60
C PRO A 172 -18.33 -15.71 18.26
N PHE A 173 -19.04 -15.46 17.16
CA PHE A 173 -18.74 -16.12 15.87
C PHE A 173 -17.62 -15.45 15.10
N ASP A 174 -17.45 -14.14 15.31
CA ASP A 174 -16.34 -13.34 14.78
C ASP A 174 -15.12 -13.47 15.71
N VAL A 175 -14.25 -14.43 15.43
CA VAL A 175 -13.08 -14.73 16.28
C VAL A 175 -11.91 -13.79 16.01
N TYR A 176 -11.96 -13.02 14.91
CA TYR A 176 -10.91 -12.07 14.52
C TYR A 176 -11.26 -10.61 14.85
N ASP A 177 -12.30 -10.36 15.65
CA ASP A 177 -12.68 -9.01 16.07
C ASP A 177 -11.54 -8.27 16.78
N ASP A 178 -10.97 -8.90 17.83
CA ASP A 178 -9.80 -8.36 18.55
C ASP A 178 -8.56 -8.22 17.64
N PHE A 179 -8.41 -9.11 16.64
CA PHE A 179 -7.32 -8.99 15.67
C PHE A 179 -7.45 -7.70 14.85
N ARG A 180 -8.67 -7.38 14.38
CA ARG A 180 -8.91 -6.15 13.61
C ARG A 180 -8.75 -4.90 14.48
N ASP A 181 -9.20 -4.94 15.73
CA ASP A 181 -9.00 -3.86 16.71
C ASP A 181 -7.52 -3.52 16.90
N ASP A 182 -6.68 -4.53 17.10
CA ASP A 182 -5.24 -4.36 17.29
C ASP A 182 -4.54 -3.95 15.99
N ALA A 183 -4.96 -4.49 14.85
CA ALA A 183 -4.50 -4.04 13.54
C ALA A 183 -4.80 -2.55 13.32
N CYS A 184 -5.97 -2.05 13.71
CA CYS A 184 -6.31 -0.63 13.60
C CYS A 184 -5.42 0.26 14.48
N LYS A 185 -5.11 -0.18 15.71
CA LYS A 185 -4.18 0.52 16.59
C LYS A 185 -2.78 0.58 15.99
N LEU A 186 -2.33 -0.51 15.38
CA LEU A 186 -1.04 -0.62 14.70
C LEU A 186 -0.96 0.28 13.45
N LEU A 187 -1.98 0.27 12.59
CA LEU A 187 -2.08 1.16 11.43
C LEU A 187 -2.01 2.64 11.85
N LYS A 188 -2.64 3.00 12.96
CA LYS A 188 -2.55 4.35 13.52
C LYS A 188 -1.13 4.73 13.93
N GLN A 189 -0.30 3.79 14.41
CA GLN A 189 1.11 4.05 14.69
C GLN A 189 1.91 4.37 13.42
N PHE A 190 1.49 3.82 12.28
CA PHE A 190 2.01 4.17 10.96
C PHE A 190 1.42 5.46 10.38
N GLY A 191 0.54 6.16 11.11
CA GLY A 191 -0.13 7.38 10.64
C GLY A 191 -1.37 7.12 9.76
N ILE A 192 -1.82 5.87 9.67
CA ILE A 192 -2.96 5.46 8.86
C ILE A 192 -4.21 5.46 9.73
N ASN A 193 -5.15 6.37 9.44
CA ASN A 193 -6.42 6.43 10.16
C ASN A 193 -7.43 5.48 9.51
N VAL A 194 -7.91 4.53 10.29
CA VAL A 194 -8.99 3.60 9.92
C VAL A 194 -10.35 4.26 10.15
N LYS A 195 -11.25 4.10 9.18
CA LYS A 195 -12.64 4.57 9.22
C LYS A 195 -13.52 3.57 9.99
N TYR A 196 -13.44 2.29 9.64
CA TYR A 196 -14.00 1.15 10.38
C TYR A 196 -13.41 -0.17 9.84
N HIS A 197 -13.74 -1.27 10.50
CA HIS A 197 -13.42 -2.64 10.10
C HIS A 197 -14.59 -3.56 10.38
N HIS A 198 -14.68 -4.69 9.68
CA HIS A 198 -15.69 -5.72 9.93
C HIS A 198 -15.26 -7.07 9.35
N HIS A 199 -15.97 -8.13 9.76
CA HIS A 199 -15.99 -9.38 9.04
C HIS A 199 -16.70 -9.19 7.68
N GLU A 200 -16.11 -9.73 6.62
CA GLU A 200 -16.59 -9.58 5.25
C GLU A 200 -17.52 -10.73 4.83
N THR A 201 -18.00 -10.77 3.59
CA THR A 201 -18.94 -11.79 3.11
C THR A 201 -18.37 -13.21 3.07
N GLY A 202 -17.06 -13.39 2.99
CA GLY A 202 -16.40 -14.70 2.92
C GLY A 202 -16.46 -15.47 4.22
N GLU A 203 -17.19 -16.59 4.22
CA GLU A 203 -17.61 -17.39 5.38
C GLU A 203 -16.48 -18.08 6.15
N ARG A 204 -15.23 -17.94 5.71
CA ARG A 204 -14.07 -18.69 6.20
C ARG A 204 -12.88 -17.76 6.47
N GLY A 205 -13.13 -16.69 7.22
CA GLY A 205 -12.07 -15.79 7.70
C GLY A 205 -11.81 -14.56 6.85
N GLN A 206 -12.77 -14.10 6.03
CA GLN A 206 -12.60 -12.86 5.26
C GLN A 206 -12.87 -11.63 6.12
N GLN A 207 -11.97 -10.66 6.06
CA GLN A 207 -11.98 -9.45 6.85
C GLN A 207 -11.87 -8.23 5.94
N GLU A 208 -12.35 -7.09 6.43
CA GLU A 208 -12.17 -5.80 5.76
C GLU A 208 -11.73 -4.71 6.74
N ILE A 209 -10.79 -3.86 6.28
CA ILE A 209 -10.42 -2.61 6.95
C ILE A 209 -10.53 -1.48 5.94
N GLU A 210 -11.30 -0.44 6.26
CA GLU A 210 -11.42 0.76 5.44
C GLU A 210 -10.63 1.93 6.01
N THR A 211 -9.95 2.70 5.16
CA THR A 211 -9.17 3.88 5.60
C THR A 211 -9.75 5.19 5.09
N TYR A 212 -9.45 6.28 5.80
CA TYR A 212 -9.86 7.62 5.36
C TYR A 212 -9.14 8.06 4.08
N PHE A 213 -9.82 8.90 3.31
CA PHE A 213 -9.27 9.49 2.08
C PHE A 213 -7.95 10.23 2.31
N GLN A 214 -7.00 10.03 1.41
CA GLN A 214 -5.75 10.80 1.31
C GLN A 214 -5.47 11.19 -0.14
N ASP A 215 -4.43 11.99 -0.37
CA ASP A 215 -3.91 12.24 -1.73
C ASP A 215 -3.36 10.95 -2.37
N LEU A 216 -3.05 10.99 -3.67
CA LEU A 216 -2.70 9.79 -4.44
C LEU A 216 -1.44 9.11 -3.90
N LEU A 217 -0.38 9.89 -3.65
CA LEU A 217 0.89 9.32 -3.22
C LEU A 217 0.79 8.78 -1.80
N THR A 218 0.19 9.55 -0.90
CA THR A 218 -0.02 9.13 0.50
C THR A 218 -0.87 7.86 0.56
N THR A 219 -1.93 7.77 -0.25
CA THR A 219 -2.76 6.55 -0.34
C THR A 219 -1.95 5.35 -0.85
N ALA A 220 -1.10 5.54 -1.87
CA ALA A 220 -0.24 4.47 -2.37
C ALA A 220 0.76 3.98 -1.30
N ASP A 221 1.43 4.90 -0.60
CA ASP A 221 2.33 4.57 0.51
C ASP A 221 1.55 3.86 1.65
N HIS A 222 0.30 4.27 1.94
CA HIS A 222 -0.56 3.60 2.92
C HIS A 222 -0.97 2.19 2.49
N ILE A 223 -1.32 1.94 1.23
CA ILE A 223 -1.68 0.59 0.73
C ILE A 223 -0.54 -0.40 1.01
N ILE A 224 0.70 -0.02 0.66
CA ILE A 224 1.88 -0.87 0.88
C ILE A 224 2.15 -1.07 2.37
N THR A 225 2.03 0.01 3.16
CA THR A 225 2.23 -0.03 4.61
C THR A 225 1.17 -0.87 5.33
N THR A 226 -0.10 -0.82 4.91
CA THR A 226 -1.18 -1.64 5.46
C THR A 226 -0.90 -3.12 5.25
N LYS A 227 -0.49 -3.51 4.02
CA LYS A 227 -0.09 -4.90 3.74
C LYS A 227 1.11 -5.32 4.59
N TYR A 228 2.13 -4.48 4.68
CA TYR A 228 3.30 -4.73 5.53
C TYR A 228 2.91 -4.94 7.00
N ALA A 229 2.08 -4.04 7.54
CA ALA A 229 1.63 -4.11 8.93
C ALA A 229 0.82 -5.38 9.21
N LEU A 230 -0.15 -5.69 8.35
CA LEU A 230 -1.02 -6.86 8.52
C LEU A 230 -0.26 -8.18 8.33
N PHE A 231 0.70 -8.25 7.40
CA PHE A 231 1.54 -9.43 7.26
C PHE A 231 2.42 -9.68 8.47
N ASN A 232 3.09 -8.66 9.02
CA ASN A 232 3.93 -8.84 10.21
C ASN A 232 3.09 -9.15 11.44
N PHE A 233 1.98 -8.43 11.64
CA PHE A 233 1.10 -8.66 12.78
C PHE A 233 0.48 -10.06 12.77
N ALA A 234 0.06 -10.56 11.60
CA ALA A 234 -0.41 -11.93 11.48
C ALA A 234 0.68 -12.94 11.86
N ARG A 235 1.95 -12.69 11.49
CA ARG A 235 3.07 -13.58 11.86
C ARG A 235 3.33 -13.61 13.35
N GLU A 236 3.22 -12.48 14.05
CA GLU A 236 3.35 -12.43 15.52
C GLU A 236 2.25 -13.23 16.25
N LYS A 237 1.15 -13.54 15.55
CA LYS A 237 0.01 -14.31 16.05
C LYS A 237 -0.04 -15.75 15.52
N ASP A 238 1.01 -16.21 14.83
CA ASP A 238 1.05 -17.50 14.15
C ASP A 238 -0.06 -17.70 13.08
N LEU A 239 -0.49 -16.59 12.46
CA LEU A 239 -1.52 -16.53 11.42
C LEU A 239 -0.91 -16.16 10.06
N PHE A 240 -1.72 -16.37 9.01
CA PHE A 240 -1.37 -16.11 7.62
C PHE A 240 -2.44 -15.20 7.01
N VAL A 241 -2.10 -13.95 6.73
CA VAL A 241 -2.97 -13.04 5.96
C VAL A 241 -2.69 -13.18 4.46
N THR A 242 -3.72 -13.10 3.62
CA THR A 242 -3.57 -12.99 2.16
C THR A 242 -4.51 -11.96 1.55
N PHE A 243 -3.96 -11.18 0.61
CA PHE A 243 -4.68 -10.24 -0.25
C PHE A 243 -4.88 -10.81 -1.66
N MET A 244 -4.66 -12.11 -1.87
CA MET A 244 -4.92 -12.74 -3.17
C MET A 244 -6.40 -12.54 -3.56
N PRO A 245 -6.72 -12.19 -4.82
CA PRO A 245 -8.10 -11.91 -5.23
C PRO A 245 -9.08 -13.07 -5.05
N LYS A 246 -8.62 -14.31 -5.17
CA LYS A 246 -9.48 -15.49 -5.03
C LYS A 246 -8.70 -16.64 -4.38
N PRO A 247 -8.58 -16.65 -3.04
CA PRO A 247 -7.82 -17.68 -2.33
C PRO A 247 -8.59 -19.00 -2.19
N MET A 248 -9.94 -18.95 -2.20
CA MET A 248 -10.80 -20.13 -2.06
C MET A 248 -11.87 -20.20 -3.16
N TYR A 249 -12.16 -21.41 -3.61
CA TYR A 249 -13.25 -21.70 -4.54
C TYR A 249 -14.61 -21.57 -3.83
N GLN A 250 -15.63 -21.06 -4.52
CA GLN A 250 -16.98 -20.85 -3.98
C GLN A 250 -17.05 -20.01 -2.69
N GLN A 251 -16.09 -19.12 -2.49
CA GLN A 251 -16.09 -18.12 -1.41
C GLN A 251 -15.91 -16.74 -2.01
N SER A 252 -16.32 -15.67 -1.31
CA SER A 252 -16.06 -14.29 -1.73
C SER A 252 -14.56 -14.06 -1.96
N GLY A 253 -14.23 -13.19 -2.92
CA GLY A 253 -12.84 -12.91 -3.28
C GLY A 253 -12.45 -11.50 -2.85
N ASN A 254 -11.19 -11.31 -2.44
CA ASN A 254 -10.68 -10.03 -1.97
C ASN A 254 -10.68 -8.97 -3.08
N GLY A 255 -11.47 -7.93 -2.88
CA GLY A 255 -11.41 -6.66 -3.59
C GLY A 255 -10.43 -5.67 -2.98
N MET A 256 -10.16 -4.61 -3.74
CA MET A 256 -9.68 -3.36 -3.19
C MET A 256 -10.50 -2.25 -3.85
N HIS A 257 -11.68 -1.98 -3.32
CA HIS A 257 -12.48 -0.87 -3.82
C HIS A 257 -11.74 0.42 -3.54
N LEU A 258 -11.81 1.34 -4.50
CA LEU A 258 -11.03 2.56 -4.46
C LEU A 258 -11.95 3.73 -4.79
N HIS A 259 -12.42 4.39 -3.75
CA HIS A 259 -13.28 5.56 -3.87
C HIS A 259 -12.44 6.76 -4.28
N MET A 260 -12.94 7.53 -5.24
CA MET A 260 -12.20 8.64 -5.84
C MET A 260 -13.05 9.90 -5.94
N PHE A 261 -12.48 11.04 -5.57
CA PHE A 261 -13.03 12.33 -5.96
C PHE A 261 -11.95 13.39 -6.19
N LEU A 262 -12.30 14.43 -6.94
CA LEU A 262 -11.42 15.58 -7.17
C LEU A 262 -11.89 16.78 -6.38
N THR A 263 -10.97 17.61 -5.91
CA THR A 263 -11.28 18.93 -5.33
C THR A 263 -10.81 20.05 -6.23
N LYS A 264 -11.62 21.12 -6.32
CA LYS A 264 -11.29 22.35 -7.02
C LYS A 264 -11.78 23.55 -6.22
N ASN A 265 -10.90 24.51 -5.96
CA ASN A 265 -11.13 25.62 -5.04
C ASN A 265 -11.66 25.16 -3.67
N GLY A 266 -11.08 24.08 -3.13
CA GLY A 266 -11.45 23.50 -1.83
C GLY A 266 -12.83 22.84 -1.76
N LYS A 267 -13.50 22.61 -2.90
CA LYS A 267 -14.82 21.96 -2.99
C LYS A 267 -14.75 20.68 -3.81
N ASN A 268 -15.64 19.73 -3.52
CA ASN A 268 -15.78 18.51 -4.32
C ASN A 268 -16.23 18.84 -5.75
N ALA A 269 -15.35 18.61 -6.72
CA ALA A 269 -15.57 18.90 -8.14
C ALA A 269 -16.49 17.86 -8.83
N PHE A 270 -16.72 16.71 -8.18
CA PHE A 270 -17.63 15.68 -8.67
C PHE A 270 -19.08 15.89 -8.26
N TYR A 271 -19.36 16.75 -7.29
CA TYR A 271 -20.72 16.99 -6.82
C TYR A 271 -21.45 18.06 -7.65
N LYS A 272 -22.67 17.74 -8.09
CA LYS A 272 -23.62 18.71 -8.65
C LYS A 272 -25.06 18.28 -8.32
N LYS A 273 -25.72 19.01 -7.42
CA LYS A 273 -27.11 18.74 -6.99
C LYS A 273 -28.07 18.74 -8.18
N GLY A 274 -28.96 17.75 -8.24
CA GLY A 274 -30.04 17.67 -9.23
C GLY A 274 -29.66 17.00 -10.55
N GLU A 275 -28.38 16.67 -10.75
CA GLU A 275 -27.95 15.79 -11.83
C GLU A 275 -28.12 14.31 -11.45
N TYR A 276 -27.98 13.40 -12.43
CA TYR A 276 -27.98 11.97 -12.18
C TYR A 276 -26.97 11.59 -11.08
N ALA A 277 -27.44 10.92 -10.02
CA ALA A 277 -26.67 10.57 -8.82
C ALA A 277 -25.95 11.77 -8.14
N ASN A 278 -26.42 13.00 -8.37
CA ASN A 278 -25.77 14.25 -7.97
C ASN A 278 -24.32 14.40 -8.49
N LEU A 279 -24.02 13.83 -9.66
CA LEU A 279 -22.70 13.87 -10.27
C LEU A 279 -22.57 15.00 -11.29
N SER A 280 -21.48 15.77 -11.18
CA SER A 280 -21.12 16.78 -12.17
C SER A 280 -20.77 16.14 -13.51
N MET A 281 -20.79 16.94 -14.59
CA MET A 281 -20.38 16.48 -15.91
C MET A 281 -18.91 16.00 -15.91
N LEU A 282 -18.05 16.64 -15.12
CA LEU A 282 -16.66 16.22 -14.91
C LEU A 282 -16.59 14.80 -14.32
N ALA A 283 -17.37 14.51 -13.27
CA ALA A 283 -17.41 13.17 -12.69
C ALA A 283 -17.89 12.11 -13.68
N ARG A 284 -18.91 12.44 -14.48
CA ARG A 284 -19.43 11.52 -15.51
C ARG A 284 -18.40 11.25 -16.59
N TYR A 285 -17.63 12.24 -17.02
CA TYR A 285 -16.53 12.02 -17.96
C TYR A 285 -15.35 11.25 -17.35
N PHE A 286 -15.05 11.48 -16.07
CA PHE A 286 -14.06 10.69 -15.33
C PHE A 286 -14.44 9.21 -15.31
N ILE A 287 -15.69 8.90 -14.93
CA ILE A 287 -16.25 7.54 -14.96
C ILE A 287 -16.23 6.98 -16.40
N GLY A 288 -16.63 7.79 -17.38
CA GLY A 288 -16.60 7.41 -18.80
C GLY A 288 -15.20 6.99 -19.26
N GLY A 289 -14.16 7.69 -18.81
CA GLY A 289 -12.76 7.31 -19.06
C GLY A 289 -12.39 5.97 -18.42
N LEU A 290 -12.73 5.77 -17.15
CA LEU A 290 -12.50 4.48 -16.46
C LEU A 290 -13.16 3.31 -17.19
N LEU A 291 -14.42 3.46 -17.58
CA LEU A 291 -15.16 2.43 -18.31
C LEU A 291 -14.58 2.20 -19.71
N LYS A 292 -14.26 3.28 -20.44
CA LYS A 292 -13.68 3.20 -21.79
C LYS A 292 -12.32 2.49 -21.80
N HIS A 293 -11.52 2.69 -20.77
CA HIS A 293 -10.16 2.13 -20.65
C HIS A 293 -10.08 0.92 -19.72
N GLY A 294 -11.20 0.39 -19.22
CA GLY A 294 -11.23 -0.68 -18.22
C GLY A 294 -10.45 -1.94 -18.60
N ALA A 295 -10.51 -2.33 -19.88
CA ALA A 295 -9.75 -3.48 -20.38
C ALA A 295 -8.23 -3.29 -20.26
N SER A 296 -7.71 -2.11 -20.65
CA SER A 296 -6.29 -1.79 -20.50
C SER A 296 -5.90 -1.51 -19.05
N LEU A 297 -6.78 -0.89 -18.26
CA LEU A 297 -6.53 -0.61 -16.84
C LEU A 297 -6.41 -1.90 -16.02
N SER A 298 -7.15 -2.96 -16.39
CA SER A 298 -7.07 -4.27 -15.73
C SER A 298 -5.65 -4.84 -15.69
N ALA A 299 -4.78 -4.49 -16.63
CA ALA A 299 -3.37 -4.90 -16.61
C ALA A 299 -2.60 -4.34 -15.40
N PHE A 300 -3.08 -3.25 -14.78
CA PHE A 300 -2.49 -2.61 -13.60
C PHE A 300 -3.35 -2.77 -12.36
N THR A 301 -4.68 -2.65 -12.49
CA THR A 301 -5.61 -2.76 -11.35
C THR A 301 -5.86 -4.21 -10.94
N ASN A 302 -5.67 -5.16 -11.86
CA ASN A 302 -5.93 -6.59 -11.65
C ASN A 302 -4.80 -7.47 -12.23
N PRO A 303 -3.52 -7.22 -11.89
CA PRO A 303 -2.35 -7.67 -12.66
C PRO A 303 -1.96 -9.15 -12.47
N SER A 304 -2.85 -10.00 -11.93
CA SER A 304 -2.54 -11.40 -11.62
C SER A 304 -3.49 -12.37 -12.33
N THR A 305 -3.02 -13.57 -12.63
CA THR A 305 -3.89 -14.64 -13.14
C THR A 305 -5.01 -14.99 -12.14
N ASN A 306 -4.76 -14.85 -10.84
CA ASN A 306 -5.76 -15.08 -9.79
C ASN A 306 -6.86 -14.01 -9.76
N SER A 307 -6.58 -12.78 -10.21
CA SER A 307 -7.58 -11.71 -10.33
C SER A 307 -8.76 -12.13 -11.21
N TYR A 308 -8.48 -12.84 -12.31
CA TYR A 308 -9.50 -13.32 -13.24
C TYR A 308 -10.24 -14.57 -12.74
N LYS A 309 -9.90 -15.11 -11.57
CA LYS A 309 -10.75 -16.08 -10.85
C LYS A 309 -11.79 -15.40 -9.95
N ARG A 310 -11.61 -14.09 -9.67
CA ARG A 310 -12.60 -13.24 -8.98
C ARG A 310 -13.53 -12.55 -9.99
N LEU A 311 -12.99 -12.11 -11.12
CA LEU A 311 -13.74 -11.42 -12.19
C LEU A 311 -14.37 -12.44 -13.16
N VAL A 312 -15.36 -13.20 -12.68
CA VAL A 312 -16.07 -14.26 -13.42
C VAL A 312 -17.58 -14.05 -13.42
#